data_AF-A0A369A8F4-F1
#
_entry.id   AF-A0A369A8F4-F1
#
_cell.length_a   1.000
_cell.length_b   1.000
_cell.length_c   1.000
_cell.angle_alpha   90.00
_cell.angle_beta   90.00
_cell.angle_gamma   90.00
#
_symmetry.space_group_name_H-M   'P 1'
#
loop_
_entity.id
_entity.type
_entity.pdbx_description
1 polymer ?
#
loop_
_entity_poly.entity_id
_entity_poly.type
_entity_poly.pdbx_seq_one_letter_code
_entity_poly.pdbx_strand_id
1 'polypeptide(L)'
;MNTKFYCWLIFLSSIFSLSMAQIKRPIGINISSVGDYSTELVFTDGFKQSRSWISSNADGTGPWNTGVNVPLNVSGYPLQIPYNDGSNPPQIVKTLMLWDIGNAVPTGHYRLKVWGNGQVRLSFGASGTYNCPVDTLVNVTGGGIMLEILSSSVSSPISDIKFIYPDYVNTYEVQKYTNEFLDFLKDFQVIRFMDFTKTNGSAVVQWTDRTPANYYTQAKSTGASWESVIEIANLTKKDIWINIPHKANDLYIYQLATLLHSNLDSSIKVYLEYSNEVWNAAFPQHAECAQMAQSLGYTGPEWERAWKYTVKRSADVFKIFEDVFDNDSRLIKIIPSQATTNGWLSEQLISYFNNPLYNPHGVSANALSIAPYFAGNVADQIVSDGVVNSITTAEIITRMQNSLTEAFSAMIAH
;
A
#
# COMPACT_ATOMS: atom_id res chain seq x y z
N MET A 1 22.70 -69.92 -4.43
CA MET A 1 22.93 -68.56 -4.95
C MET A 1 21.84 -67.66 -4.37
N ASN A 2 22.22 -66.84 -3.39
CA ASN A 2 21.31 -66.01 -2.59
C ASN A 2 21.03 -64.68 -3.29
N THR A 3 19.80 -64.45 -3.70
CA THR A 3 19.32 -63.15 -4.21
C THR A 3 18.83 -62.30 -3.03
N LYS A 4 19.61 -61.31 -2.63
CA LYS A 4 19.23 -60.30 -1.62
C LYS A 4 18.38 -59.21 -2.29
N PHE A 5 17.15 -59.04 -1.81
CA PHE A 5 16.32 -57.86 -2.06
C PHE A 5 16.92 -56.65 -1.33
N TYR A 6 17.21 -55.57 -2.06
CA TYR A 6 17.54 -54.26 -1.48
C TYR A 6 16.27 -53.40 -1.48
N CYS A 7 15.62 -53.27 -0.33
CA CYS A 7 14.62 -52.23 -0.09
C CYS A 7 15.32 -50.88 0.08
N TRP A 8 15.10 -49.98 -0.87
CA TRP A 8 15.46 -48.57 -0.72
C TRP A 8 14.41 -47.87 0.15
N LEU A 9 14.79 -47.53 1.38
CA LEU A 9 14.03 -46.63 2.25
C LEU A 9 14.25 -45.20 1.76
N ILE A 10 13.25 -44.65 1.08
CA ILE A 10 13.18 -43.22 0.77
C ILE A 10 12.78 -42.50 2.05
N PHE A 11 13.73 -41.80 2.67
CA PHE A 11 13.43 -40.80 3.69
C PHE A 11 12.76 -39.60 3.01
N LEU A 12 11.43 -39.53 3.06
CA LEU A 12 10.72 -38.28 2.80
C LEU A 12 11.06 -37.31 3.94
N SER A 13 11.91 -36.32 3.67
CA SER A 13 11.98 -35.12 4.50
C SER A 13 10.68 -34.35 4.33
N SER A 14 9.72 -34.58 5.21
CA SER A 14 8.54 -33.73 5.35
C SER A 14 9.01 -32.35 5.82
N ILE A 15 9.17 -31.43 4.86
CA ILE A 15 9.24 -30.01 5.14
C ILE A 15 7.87 -29.66 5.72
N PHE A 16 7.81 -29.46 7.04
CA PHE A 16 6.66 -28.84 7.67
C PHE A 16 6.53 -27.44 7.08
N SER A 17 5.66 -27.30 6.08
CA SER A 17 5.05 -26.02 5.75
C SER A 17 4.28 -25.64 7.01
N LEU A 18 4.81 -24.69 7.79
CA LEU A 18 4.01 -23.96 8.76
C LEU A 18 2.88 -23.32 7.94
N SER A 19 1.75 -23.99 7.83
CA SER A 19 0.54 -23.37 7.33
C SER A 19 0.30 -22.20 8.26
N MET A 20 0.45 -20.97 7.76
CA MET A 20 -0.11 -19.79 8.40
C MET A 20 -1.64 -19.89 8.26
N ALA A 21 -2.23 -20.92 8.89
CA ALA A 21 -3.66 -21.05 8.97
C ALA A 21 -4.21 -19.82 9.68
N GLN A 22 -5.36 -19.35 9.23
CA GLN A 22 -6.04 -18.18 9.75
C GLN A 22 -6.29 -18.34 11.26
N ILE A 23 -5.40 -17.77 12.09
CA ILE A 23 -5.61 -17.72 13.55
C ILE A 23 -6.72 -16.71 13.78
N LYS A 24 -7.82 -17.14 14.41
CA LYS A 24 -8.92 -16.24 14.80
C LYS A 24 -8.38 -15.19 15.78
N ARG A 25 -8.14 -13.98 15.28
CA ARG A 25 -7.74 -12.81 16.07
C ARG A 25 -8.85 -11.75 15.95
N PRO A 26 -9.16 -11.01 17.03
CA PRO A 26 -10.24 -10.02 17.00
C PRO A 26 -9.80 -8.67 16.36
N ILE A 27 -8.60 -8.60 15.79
CA ILE A 27 -7.99 -7.34 15.35
C ILE A 27 -7.42 -7.47 13.94
N GLY A 28 -7.63 -6.43 13.13
CA GLY A 28 -6.95 -6.21 11.86
C GLY A 28 -5.98 -5.04 11.96
N ILE A 29 -5.16 -4.85 10.93
CA ILE A 29 -4.22 -3.73 10.82
C ILE A 29 -4.40 -3.03 9.48
N ASN A 30 -4.20 -1.71 9.45
CA ASN A 30 -3.99 -0.98 8.20
C ASN A 30 -2.48 -0.79 8.03
N ILE A 31 -1.90 -1.38 7.00
CA ILE A 31 -0.45 -1.28 6.75
C ILE A 31 -0.08 0.05 6.10
N SER A 32 1.16 0.46 6.31
CA SER A 32 1.65 1.78 5.93
C SER A 32 1.74 1.95 4.40
N SER A 33 1.77 3.21 3.94
CA SER A 33 2.15 3.50 2.55
C SER A 33 3.61 3.13 2.29
N VAL A 34 3.91 2.63 1.09
CA VAL A 34 5.30 2.40 0.67
C VAL A 34 6.00 3.74 0.43
N GLY A 35 7.19 3.91 1.00
CA GLY A 35 8.03 5.09 0.82
C GLY A 35 9.44 4.88 1.33
N ASP A 36 10.37 5.72 0.85
CA ASP A 36 11.78 5.64 1.23
C ASP A 36 12.01 6.04 2.69
N TYR A 37 11.07 6.78 3.27
CA TYR A 37 11.04 7.22 4.68
C TYR A 37 10.20 6.34 5.61
N SER A 38 9.77 5.17 5.13
CA SER A 38 9.05 4.21 5.97
C SER A 38 10.01 3.27 6.68
N THR A 39 9.83 3.11 7.99
CA THR A 39 10.50 2.05 8.78
C THR A 39 9.87 0.67 8.54
N GLU A 40 8.70 0.60 7.91
CA GLU A 40 8.07 -0.64 7.47
C GLU A 40 8.71 -1.08 6.15
N LEU A 41 9.76 -1.91 6.23
CA LEU A 41 10.49 -2.41 5.07
C LEU A 41 9.74 -3.60 4.44
N VAL A 42 8.86 -3.33 3.47
CA VAL A 42 7.95 -4.35 2.92
C VAL A 42 8.69 -5.34 2.00
N PHE A 43 9.49 -4.83 1.06
CA PHE A 43 10.12 -5.62 0.00
C PHE A 43 11.58 -5.97 0.33
N THR A 44 12.04 -7.16 -0.06
CA THR A 44 13.47 -7.54 0.05
C THR A 44 14.37 -6.74 -0.90
N ASP A 45 13.79 -6.25 -2.01
CA ASP A 45 14.39 -5.25 -2.89
C ASP A 45 14.03 -3.84 -2.41
N GLY A 46 14.98 -3.19 -1.72
CA GLY A 46 14.81 -1.82 -1.21
C GLY A 46 14.56 -0.80 -2.32
N PHE A 47 14.95 -1.09 -3.57
CA PHE A 47 14.68 -0.21 -4.70
C PHE A 47 13.19 -0.06 -4.99
N LYS A 48 12.35 -1.06 -4.63
CA LYS A 48 10.89 -0.99 -4.75
C LYS A 48 10.26 0.05 -3.84
N GLN A 49 10.96 0.50 -2.79
CA GLN A 49 10.51 1.58 -1.91
C GLN A 49 11.17 2.92 -2.23
N SER A 50 11.89 3.01 -3.36
CA SER A 50 12.59 4.23 -3.75
C SER A 50 11.60 5.36 -4.08
N ARG A 51 12.03 6.60 -3.83
CA ARG A 51 11.28 7.78 -4.22
C ARG A 51 11.08 7.85 -5.74
N SER A 52 10.05 8.57 -6.18
CA SER A 52 9.94 8.96 -7.59
C SER A 52 11.24 9.64 -8.06
N TRP A 53 11.61 9.44 -9.33
CA TRP A 53 12.79 10.07 -9.92
C TRP A 53 12.80 11.59 -9.70
N ILE A 54 13.97 12.10 -9.31
CA ILE A 54 14.27 13.52 -9.17
C ILE A 54 15.21 13.88 -10.31
N SER A 55 14.85 14.86 -11.13
CA SER A 55 15.70 15.36 -12.20
C SER A 55 16.72 16.37 -11.68
N SER A 56 17.93 16.35 -12.23
CA SER A 56 18.95 17.37 -11.95
C SER A 56 19.85 17.60 -13.16
N ASN A 57 20.43 18.80 -13.28
CA ASN A 57 21.36 19.10 -14.36
C ASN A 57 22.59 18.17 -14.28
N ALA A 58 22.98 17.60 -15.41
CA ALA A 58 24.11 16.68 -15.55
C ALA A 58 25.45 17.34 -15.24
N ASP A 59 25.54 18.66 -15.40
CA ASP A 59 26.71 19.47 -15.05
C ASP A 59 26.79 19.80 -13.53
N GLY A 60 25.81 19.34 -12.74
CA GLY A 60 25.76 19.56 -11.29
C GLY A 60 25.29 20.96 -10.86
N THR A 61 24.87 21.81 -11.81
CA THR A 61 24.34 23.15 -11.51
C THR A 61 22.85 23.11 -11.16
N GLY A 62 22.31 24.25 -10.70
CA GLY A 62 20.87 24.42 -10.52
C GLY A 62 20.32 23.82 -9.21
N PRO A 63 18.99 23.71 -9.09
CA PRO A 63 18.32 23.23 -7.88
C PRO A 63 18.48 21.72 -7.69
N TRP A 64 18.21 21.25 -6.46
CA TRP A 64 18.22 19.82 -6.13
C TRP A 64 17.28 18.99 -7.01
N ASN A 65 16.10 19.54 -7.32
CA ASN A 65 15.13 19.01 -8.25
C ASN A 65 14.84 20.08 -9.31
N THR A 66 15.14 19.82 -10.56
CA THR A 66 14.88 20.75 -11.67
C THR A 66 13.41 20.75 -12.10
N GLY A 67 12.66 19.68 -11.78
CA GLY A 67 11.27 19.51 -12.23
C GLY A 67 11.13 19.19 -13.72
N VAL A 68 12.23 18.98 -14.44
CA VAL A 68 12.21 18.62 -15.87
C VAL A 68 11.71 17.18 -16.02
N ASN A 69 10.69 16.99 -16.85
CA ASN A 69 10.09 15.68 -17.09
C ASN A 69 10.99 14.84 -18.02
N VAL A 70 11.70 13.87 -17.44
CA VAL A 70 12.51 12.90 -18.20
C VAL A 70 11.62 11.74 -18.70
N PRO A 71 11.60 11.44 -20.02
CA PRO A 71 10.80 10.35 -20.57
C PRO A 71 11.17 8.98 -19.99
N LEU A 72 10.17 8.24 -19.54
CA LEU A 72 10.30 6.91 -18.95
C LEU A 72 9.65 5.84 -19.84
N ASN A 73 10.15 4.60 -19.75
CA ASN A 73 9.46 3.43 -20.31
C ASN A 73 8.28 2.99 -19.41
N VAL A 74 7.57 1.95 -19.84
CA VAL A 74 6.39 1.40 -19.13
C VAL A 74 6.69 0.88 -17.72
N SER A 75 7.93 0.47 -17.46
CA SER A 75 8.41 0.05 -16.13
C SER A 75 8.96 1.22 -15.30
N GLY A 76 8.92 2.43 -15.84
CA GLY A 76 9.30 3.66 -15.15
C GLY A 76 10.81 3.95 -15.14
N TYR A 77 11.60 3.32 -16.00
CA TYR A 77 13.02 3.66 -16.15
C TYR A 77 13.25 4.67 -17.29
N PRO A 78 14.22 5.61 -17.17
CA PRO A 78 14.51 6.58 -18.22
C PRO A 78 14.91 5.93 -19.55
N LEU A 79 14.41 6.48 -20.65
CA LEU A 79 14.76 6.01 -22.00
C LEU A 79 16.21 6.33 -22.40
N GLN A 80 16.76 7.41 -21.86
CA GLN A 80 18.14 7.86 -22.09
C GLN A 80 18.58 8.78 -20.97
N ILE A 81 19.88 8.74 -20.63
CA ILE A 81 20.53 9.69 -19.73
C ILE A 81 21.94 10.00 -20.26
N PRO A 82 22.41 11.27 -20.28
CA PRO A 82 21.63 12.47 -19.99
C PRO A 82 20.48 12.69 -20.99
N TYR A 83 19.34 13.18 -20.50
CA TYR A 83 18.20 13.57 -21.33
C TYR A 83 18.32 15.04 -21.72
N ASN A 84 18.17 15.37 -23.00
CA ASN A 84 18.23 16.73 -23.50
C ASN A 84 16.88 17.08 -24.16
N ASP A 85 16.17 18.06 -23.60
CA ASP A 85 14.90 18.57 -24.14
C ASP A 85 15.09 19.79 -25.07
N GLY A 86 16.35 20.21 -25.29
CA GLY A 86 16.72 21.36 -26.10
C GLY A 86 16.54 22.73 -25.43
N SER A 87 16.02 22.78 -24.21
CA SER A 87 15.70 24.03 -23.49
C SER A 87 16.41 24.16 -22.15
N ASN A 88 16.63 23.04 -21.45
CA ASN A 88 17.34 22.98 -20.18
C ASN A 88 18.74 22.39 -20.39
N PRO A 89 19.68 22.58 -19.43
CA PRO A 89 20.90 21.78 -19.41
C PRO A 89 20.56 20.28 -19.48
N PRO A 90 21.41 19.41 -20.05
CA PRO A 90 21.15 17.97 -20.07
C PRO A 90 20.86 17.44 -18.66
N GLN A 91 19.87 16.58 -18.51
CA GLN A 91 19.36 16.11 -17.22
C GLN A 91 19.84 14.68 -16.92
N ILE A 92 20.26 14.45 -15.68
CA ILE A 92 20.34 13.13 -15.07
C ILE A 92 19.14 12.91 -14.13
N VAL A 93 18.96 11.68 -13.66
CA VAL A 93 17.96 11.36 -12.63
C VAL A 93 18.60 10.71 -11.42
N LYS A 94 17.99 10.95 -10.26
CA LYS A 94 18.36 10.36 -8.98
C LYS A 94 17.13 9.93 -8.19
N THR A 95 17.30 8.94 -7.33
CA THR A 95 16.27 8.52 -6.39
C THR A 95 16.88 8.25 -5.01
N LEU A 96 16.05 8.37 -3.98
CA LEU A 96 16.42 8.12 -2.59
C LEU A 96 15.78 6.82 -2.11
N MET A 97 16.52 6.12 -1.26
CA MET A 97 16.13 4.87 -0.60
C MET A 97 16.50 4.96 0.88
N LEU A 98 15.71 4.31 1.74
CA LEU A 98 15.99 4.18 3.17
C LEU A 98 16.28 5.53 3.85
N TRP A 99 15.57 6.57 3.42
CA TRP A 99 15.85 7.96 3.74
C TRP A 99 15.17 8.37 5.04
N ASP A 100 15.88 9.00 5.98
CA ASP A 100 15.33 9.44 7.27
C ASP A 100 14.67 8.34 8.15
N ILE A 101 15.07 7.08 7.96
CA ILE A 101 14.60 5.95 8.80
C ILE A 101 15.56 5.58 9.96
N GLY A 102 16.62 6.36 10.16
CA GLY A 102 17.55 6.22 11.28
C GLY A 102 18.15 4.83 11.42
N ASN A 103 18.05 4.25 12.62
CA ASN A 103 18.61 2.92 12.93
C ASN A 103 17.81 1.76 12.31
N ALA A 104 16.69 2.04 11.62
CA ALA A 104 15.96 1.02 10.89
C ALA A 104 16.63 0.67 9.55
N VAL A 105 17.65 1.40 9.10
CA VAL A 105 18.45 1.03 7.90
C VAL A 105 19.23 -0.26 8.19
N PRO A 106 18.98 -1.37 7.48
CA PRO A 106 19.80 -2.57 7.62
C PRO A 106 21.24 -2.25 7.19
N THR A 107 22.23 -2.54 8.01
CA THR A 107 23.65 -2.37 7.63
C THR A 107 24.25 -3.67 7.11
N GLY A 108 25.29 -3.58 6.29
CA GLY A 108 25.99 -4.74 5.74
C GLY A 108 26.08 -4.74 4.22
N HIS A 109 26.26 -5.93 3.63
CA HIS A 109 26.49 -6.08 2.20
C HIS A 109 25.20 -6.27 1.43
N TYR A 110 24.76 -5.22 0.75
CA TYR A 110 23.62 -5.24 -0.15
C TYR A 110 24.04 -5.76 -1.52
N ARG A 111 23.12 -6.37 -2.25
CA ARG A 111 23.35 -6.70 -3.66
C ARG A 111 22.78 -5.62 -4.57
N LEU A 112 23.68 -4.92 -5.28
CA LEU A 112 23.31 -4.02 -6.36
C LEU A 112 23.30 -4.79 -7.68
N LYS A 113 22.15 -4.85 -8.33
CA LYS A 113 22.03 -5.34 -9.71
C LYS A 113 21.44 -4.26 -10.59
N VAL A 114 22.04 -4.02 -11.74
CA VAL A 114 21.53 -3.07 -12.72
C VAL A 114 21.75 -3.63 -14.12
N TRP A 115 20.69 -3.64 -14.93
CA TRP A 115 20.74 -3.99 -16.34
C TRP A 115 20.91 -2.75 -17.23
N GLY A 116 21.36 -2.96 -18.46
CA GLY A 116 21.51 -1.92 -19.47
C GLY A 116 22.95 -1.43 -19.65
N ASN A 117 23.13 -0.48 -20.57
CA ASN A 117 24.41 0.13 -20.89
C ASN A 117 24.43 1.58 -20.39
N GLY A 118 25.37 1.90 -19.51
CA GLY A 118 25.45 3.19 -18.86
C GLY A 118 26.24 3.11 -17.56
N GLN A 119 26.01 4.08 -16.67
CA GLN A 119 26.71 4.18 -15.40
C GLN A 119 25.76 4.65 -14.30
N VAL A 120 25.83 4.01 -13.14
CA VAL A 120 25.12 4.43 -11.93
C VAL A 120 26.09 4.80 -10.82
N ARG A 121 25.65 5.68 -9.91
CA ARG A 121 26.41 6.06 -8.72
C ARG A 121 25.57 5.91 -7.47
N LEU A 122 26.18 5.37 -6.42
CA LEU A 122 25.65 5.37 -5.06
C LEU A 122 26.34 6.46 -4.24
N SER A 123 25.58 7.12 -3.37
CA SER A 123 26.07 8.15 -2.45
C SER A 123 25.39 8.06 -1.08
N PHE A 124 25.98 8.74 -0.08
CA PHE A 124 25.60 8.75 1.33
C PHE A 124 25.87 7.42 2.04
N GLY A 125 24.84 6.69 2.48
CA GLY A 125 25.00 5.43 3.23
C GLY A 125 25.67 4.30 2.46
N ALA A 126 25.81 4.45 1.14
CA ALA A 126 26.64 3.64 0.25
C ALA A 126 27.49 4.54 -0.65
N SER A 127 28.55 4.01 -1.24
CA SER A 127 29.39 4.76 -2.18
C SER A 127 29.90 3.88 -3.32
N GLY A 128 30.07 4.47 -4.49
CA GLY A 128 30.67 3.82 -5.65
C GLY A 128 30.03 4.25 -6.96
N THR A 129 30.79 4.15 -8.04
CA THR A 129 30.32 4.39 -9.41
C THR A 129 30.54 3.11 -10.22
N TYR A 130 29.49 2.62 -10.87
CA TYR A 130 29.46 1.30 -11.49
C TYR A 130 29.05 1.40 -12.96
N ASN A 131 29.89 0.84 -13.83
CA ASN A 131 29.52 0.64 -15.24
C ASN A 131 28.53 -0.52 -15.34
N CYS A 132 27.50 -0.37 -16.16
CA CYS A 132 26.42 -1.34 -16.31
C CYS A 132 26.58 -2.20 -17.58
N PRO A 133 26.13 -3.48 -17.56
CA PRO A 133 25.41 -4.11 -16.45
C PRO A 133 26.32 -4.43 -15.27
N VAL A 134 25.78 -4.40 -14.05
CA VAL A 134 26.51 -4.73 -12.83
C VAL A 134 25.69 -5.68 -11.95
N ASP A 135 26.39 -6.61 -11.29
CA ASP A 135 25.87 -7.46 -10.22
C ASP A 135 27.00 -7.59 -9.18
N THR A 136 26.90 -6.84 -8.09
CA THR A 136 27.96 -6.75 -7.08
C THR A 136 27.38 -6.58 -5.68
N LEU A 137 28.21 -6.89 -4.67
CA LEU A 137 27.93 -6.49 -3.30
C LEU A 137 28.45 -5.08 -3.04
N VAL A 138 27.67 -4.29 -2.31
CA VAL A 138 28.03 -2.94 -1.87
C VAL A 138 27.83 -2.83 -0.37
N ASN A 139 28.78 -2.22 0.32
CA ASN A 139 28.69 -2.05 1.77
C ASN A 139 27.82 -0.83 2.12
N VAL A 140 26.83 -1.04 2.97
CA VAL A 140 25.98 0.01 3.55
C VAL A 140 26.30 0.14 5.02
N THR A 141 26.77 1.32 5.43
CA THR A 141 27.19 1.58 6.82
C THR A 141 26.10 2.25 7.65
N GLY A 142 24.94 2.53 7.06
CA GLY A 142 23.81 3.25 7.67
C GLY A 142 23.53 4.58 6.99
N GLY A 143 22.39 5.19 7.33
CA GLY A 143 21.92 6.44 6.70
C GLY A 143 21.22 6.24 5.35
N GLY A 144 20.56 7.30 4.88
CA GLY A 144 19.87 7.29 3.59
C GLY A 144 20.80 7.05 2.42
N ILE A 145 20.28 6.48 1.34
CA ILE A 145 21.05 6.07 0.17
C ILE A 145 20.48 6.78 -1.05
N MET A 146 21.34 7.35 -1.87
CA MET A 146 20.97 7.90 -3.17
C MET A 146 21.55 7.07 -4.28
N LEU A 147 20.72 6.74 -5.27
CA LEU A 147 21.16 6.18 -6.56
C LEU A 147 20.94 7.22 -7.66
N GLU A 148 22.00 7.49 -8.42
CA GLU A 148 21.98 8.34 -9.60
C GLU A 148 22.23 7.51 -10.84
N ILE A 149 21.49 7.77 -11.91
CA ILE A 149 21.85 7.29 -13.26
C ILE A 149 22.66 8.41 -13.91
N LEU A 150 23.95 8.18 -14.14
CA LEU A 150 24.86 9.17 -14.74
C LEU A 150 24.86 9.10 -16.27
N SER A 151 24.66 7.91 -16.81
CA SER A 151 24.45 7.68 -18.24
C SER A 151 23.57 6.46 -18.48
N SER A 152 22.81 6.46 -19.56
CA SER A 152 21.93 5.39 -20.01
C SER A 152 21.76 5.49 -21.53
N SER A 153 22.20 4.47 -22.25
CA SER A 153 22.15 4.42 -23.71
C SER A 153 20.73 4.17 -24.22
N VAL A 154 20.33 4.85 -25.31
CA VAL A 154 19.03 4.63 -25.98
C VAL A 154 18.88 3.20 -26.49
N SER A 155 19.97 2.56 -26.95
CA SER A 155 19.92 1.22 -27.54
C SER A 155 19.77 0.12 -26.51
N SER A 156 20.11 0.40 -25.24
CA SER A 156 19.99 -0.54 -24.13
C SER A 156 19.88 0.24 -22.81
N PRO A 157 18.72 0.87 -22.53
CA PRO A 157 18.59 1.76 -21.39
C PRO A 157 18.77 1.04 -20.05
N ILE A 158 19.30 1.76 -19.06
CA ILE A 158 19.36 1.31 -17.68
C ILE A 158 17.97 0.90 -17.20
N SER A 159 17.87 -0.31 -16.68
CA SER A 159 16.62 -0.93 -16.24
C SER A 159 16.88 -2.04 -15.23
N ASP A 160 15.82 -2.63 -14.66
CA ASP A 160 15.88 -3.74 -13.67
C ASP A 160 16.89 -3.48 -12.54
N ILE A 161 16.88 -2.25 -12.01
CA ILE A 161 17.68 -1.88 -10.85
C ILE A 161 17.10 -2.60 -9.63
N LYS A 162 17.96 -3.35 -8.93
CA LYS A 162 17.66 -4.02 -7.66
C LYS A 162 18.68 -3.62 -6.61
N PHE A 163 18.20 -3.40 -5.40
CA PHE A 163 19.02 -3.07 -4.24
C PHE A 163 18.60 -3.95 -3.06
N ILE A 164 19.15 -5.16 -3.04
CA ILE A 164 18.68 -6.24 -2.18
C ILE A 164 19.32 -6.14 -0.79
N TYR A 165 18.49 -6.23 0.25
CA TYR A 165 18.94 -6.22 1.64
C TYR A 165 19.91 -7.38 1.96
N PRO A 166 20.81 -7.21 2.95
CA PRO A 166 21.88 -8.17 3.24
C PRO A 166 21.41 -9.61 3.47
N ASP A 167 20.31 -9.78 4.22
CA ASP A 167 19.80 -11.11 4.58
C ASP A 167 19.12 -11.84 3.41
N TYR A 168 18.90 -11.15 2.28
CA TYR A 168 18.11 -11.64 1.15
C TYR A 168 18.90 -11.72 -0.16
N VAL A 169 20.21 -11.41 -0.16
CA VAL A 169 21.04 -11.34 -1.38
C VAL A 169 21.07 -12.64 -2.21
N ASN A 170 20.74 -13.78 -1.59
CA ASN A 170 20.67 -15.10 -2.22
C ASN A 170 19.25 -15.66 -2.36
N THR A 171 18.22 -14.99 -1.82
CA THR A 171 16.85 -15.51 -1.75
C THR A 171 15.80 -14.58 -2.35
N TYR A 172 16.14 -13.34 -2.69
CA TYR A 172 15.20 -12.32 -3.17
C TYR A 172 14.34 -12.72 -4.39
N GLU A 173 14.82 -13.65 -5.22
CA GLU A 173 14.08 -14.14 -6.39
C GLU A 173 12.87 -15.01 -6.01
N VAL A 174 12.92 -15.65 -4.85
CA VAL A 174 11.83 -16.46 -4.29
C VAL A 174 11.09 -15.69 -3.20
N GLN A 175 11.82 -14.95 -2.38
CA GLN A 175 11.29 -14.18 -1.26
C GLN A 175 11.25 -12.68 -1.58
N LYS A 176 10.08 -12.20 -1.97
CA LYS A 176 9.88 -10.79 -2.33
C LYS A 176 9.65 -9.86 -1.13
N TYR A 177 9.19 -10.41 0.00
CA TYR A 177 8.84 -9.65 1.21
C TYR A 177 9.76 -10.01 2.37
N THR A 178 10.07 -9.01 3.21
CA THR A 178 10.95 -9.21 4.36
C THR A 178 10.30 -10.11 5.41
N ASN A 179 11.11 -10.87 6.14
CA ASN A 179 10.66 -11.67 7.27
C ASN A 179 10.05 -10.80 8.34
N GLU A 180 10.64 -9.64 8.64
CA GLU A 180 10.17 -8.69 9.64
C GLU A 180 8.74 -8.23 9.35
N PHE A 181 8.45 -7.88 8.10
CA PHE A 181 7.12 -7.49 7.66
C PHE A 181 6.13 -8.65 7.77
N LEU A 182 6.48 -9.84 7.25
CA LEU A 182 5.61 -11.01 7.31
C LEU A 182 5.35 -11.47 8.75
N ASP A 183 6.36 -11.39 9.61
CA ASP A 183 6.28 -11.74 11.02
C ASP A 183 5.38 -10.77 11.78
N PHE A 184 5.51 -9.46 11.53
CA PHE A 184 4.60 -8.44 12.08
C PHE A 184 3.13 -8.73 11.72
N LEU A 185 2.87 -9.18 10.49
CA LEU A 185 1.52 -9.48 10.04
C LEU A 185 0.91 -10.74 10.69
N LYS A 186 1.70 -11.60 11.32
CA LYS A 186 1.20 -12.87 11.92
C LYS A 186 0.10 -12.64 12.95
N ASP A 187 0.14 -11.54 13.69
CA ASP A 187 -0.78 -11.27 14.80
C ASP A 187 -2.14 -10.70 14.39
N PHE A 188 -2.32 -10.31 13.14
CA PHE A 188 -3.54 -9.67 12.66
C PHE A 188 -4.43 -10.65 11.89
N GLN A 189 -5.74 -10.45 11.93
CA GLN A 189 -6.72 -11.27 11.21
C GLN A 189 -6.93 -10.81 9.78
N VAL A 190 -7.03 -9.49 9.61
CA VAL A 190 -7.36 -8.80 8.37
C VAL A 190 -6.27 -7.76 8.12
N ILE A 191 -5.81 -7.66 6.88
CA ILE A 191 -4.89 -6.60 6.44
C ILE A 191 -5.69 -5.61 5.61
N ARG A 192 -5.79 -4.37 6.09
CA ARG A 192 -6.31 -3.23 5.34
C ARG A 192 -5.18 -2.58 4.57
N PHE A 193 -5.44 -2.27 3.30
CA PHE A 193 -4.44 -1.77 2.33
C PHE A 193 -4.69 -0.31 1.92
N MET A 194 -5.40 0.48 2.74
CA MET A 194 -5.84 1.82 2.37
C MET A 194 -4.65 2.75 2.06
N ASP A 195 -3.66 2.79 2.96
CA ASP A 195 -2.47 3.63 2.78
C ASP A 195 -1.47 3.00 1.82
N PHE A 196 -1.33 1.67 1.85
CA PHE A 196 -0.52 0.91 0.89
C PHE A 196 -0.91 1.22 -0.57
N THR A 197 -2.20 1.36 -0.84
CA THR A 197 -2.75 1.69 -2.17
C THR A 197 -3.05 3.19 -2.37
N LYS A 198 -2.72 4.04 -1.38
CA LYS A 198 -2.95 5.50 -1.38
C LYS A 198 -4.37 5.89 -1.81
N THR A 199 -5.37 5.36 -1.10
CA THR A 199 -6.79 5.61 -1.39
C THR A 199 -7.18 7.08 -1.17
N ASN A 200 -6.75 7.68 -0.05
CA ASN A 200 -7.13 9.05 0.30
C ASN A 200 -6.62 10.05 -0.75
N GLY A 201 -7.52 10.91 -1.24
CA GLY A 201 -7.20 11.92 -2.26
C GLY A 201 -6.69 11.35 -3.59
N SER A 202 -6.95 10.07 -3.87
CA SER A 202 -6.42 9.41 -5.06
C SER A 202 -6.94 10.06 -6.36
N ALA A 203 -6.02 10.31 -7.29
CA ALA A 203 -6.34 10.81 -8.63
C ALA A 203 -6.64 9.68 -9.64
N VAL A 204 -6.60 8.41 -9.21
CA VAL A 204 -6.80 7.24 -10.07
C VAL A 204 -8.25 7.18 -10.56
N VAL A 205 -8.44 7.18 -11.88
CA VAL A 205 -9.76 7.09 -12.53
C VAL A 205 -9.88 5.80 -13.33
N GLN A 206 -8.90 5.53 -14.19
CA GLN A 206 -8.88 4.41 -15.13
C GLN A 206 -7.85 3.36 -14.69
N TRP A 207 -8.01 2.12 -15.15
CA TRP A 207 -7.09 1.02 -14.78
C TRP A 207 -5.64 1.29 -15.10
N THR A 208 -5.37 1.98 -16.21
CA THR A 208 -4.03 2.37 -16.64
C THR A 208 -3.37 3.39 -15.71
N ASP A 209 -4.13 4.08 -14.86
CA ASP A 209 -3.59 5.06 -13.90
C ASP A 209 -2.93 4.39 -12.70
N ARG A 210 -3.24 3.10 -12.43
CA ARG A 210 -2.71 2.35 -11.29
C ARG A 210 -1.19 2.18 -11.38
N THR A 211 -0.57 1.80 -10.27
CA THR A 211 0.82 1.34 -10.27
C THR A 211 0.89 -0.13 -10.74
N PRO A 212 1.60 -0.45 -11.83
CA PRO A 212 1.88 -1.83 -12.21
C PRO A 212 2.89 -2.50 -11.26
N ALA A 213 2.79 -3.82 -11.10
CA ALA A 213 3.72 -4.61 -10.26
C ALA A 213 5.19 -4.49 -10.71
N ASN A 214 5.39 -4.42 -12.03
CA ASN A 214 6.70 -4.32 -12.66
C ASN A 214 7.22 -2.87 -12.77
N TYR A 215 6.52 -1.88 -12.23
CA TYR A 215 7.06 -0.53 -12.11
C TYR A 215 8.23 -0.52 -11.12
N TYR A 216 9.26 0.27 -11.38
CA TYR A 216 10.52 0.23 -10.61
C TYR A 216 10.29 0.51 -9.11
N THR A 217 9.36 1.41 -8.78
CA THR A 217 8.95 1.75 -7.41
C THR A 217 7.48 1.43 -7.17
N GLN A 218 7.16 1.02 -5.96
CA GLN A 218 5.80 0.86 -5.43
C GLN A 218 5.40 2.05 -4.54
N ALA A 219 6.24 3.09 -4.44
CA ALA A 219 6.00 4.31 -3.66
C ALA A 219 5.32 5.45 -4.46
N LYS A 220 4.78 5.16 -5.66
CA LYS A 220 4.10 6.16 -6.50
C LYS A 220 2.98 6.88 -5.72
N SER A 221 2.57 8.07 -6.18
CA SER A 221 1.38 8.76 -5.66
C SER A 221 0.10 7.95 -5.83
N THR A 222 0.09 6.99 -6.75
CA THR A 222 -1.00 6.04 -7.02
C THR A 222 -0.92 4.76 -6.18
N GLY A 223 -0.06 4.73 -5.15
CA GLY A 223 0.11 3.59 -4.24
C GLY A 223 0.88 2.42 -4.82
N ALA A 224 0.97 1.34 -4.06
CA ALA A 224 1.53 0.07 -4.51
C ALA A 224 0.52 -0.73 -5.35
N SER A 225 1.01 -1.72 -6.08
CA SER A 225 0.20 -2.51 -7.01
C SER A 225 -0.78 -3.46 -6.32
N TRP A 226 -1.91 -3.73 -6.98
CA TRP A 226 -2.87 -4.74 -6.54
C TRP A 226 -2.31 -6.16 -6.59
N GLU A 227 -1.38 -6.42 -7.50
CA GLU A 227 -0.62 -7.66 -7.53
C GLU A 227 0.17 -7.87 -6.22
N SER A 228 0.80 -6.82 -5.68
CA SER A 228 1.45 -6.89 -4.37
C SER A 228 0.45 -7.17 -3.24
N VAL A 229 -0.75 -6.59 -3.29
CA VAL A 229 -1.83 -6.88 -2.31
C VAL A 229 -2.19 -8.37 -2.33
N ILE A 230 -2.37 -8.93 -3.52
CA ILE A 230 -2.70 -10.36 -3.72
C ILE A 230 -1.56 -11.25 -3.25
N GLU A 231 -0.31 -10.94 -3.60
CA GLU A 231 0.85 -11.72 -3.20
C GLU A 231 1.01 -11.75 -1.67
N ILE A 232 0.89 -10.60 -0.99
CA ILE A 232 0.93 -10.52 0.48
C ILE A 232 -0.21 -11.36 1.10
N ALA A 233 -1.43 -11.20 0.60
CA ALA A 233 -2.60 -11.93 1.10
C ALA A 233 -2.43 -13.44 0.93
N ASN A 234 -1.99 -13.90 -0.25
CA ASN A 234 -1.79 -15.30 -0.56
C ASN A 234 -0.67 -15.96 0.26
N LEU A 235 0.41 -15.21 0.54
CA LEU A 235 1.53 -15.67 1.37
C LEU A 235 1.13 -15.78 2.84
N THR A 236 0.38 -14.80 3.33
CA THR A 236 -0.01 -14.73 4.75
C THR A 236 -1.30 -15.46 5.08
N LYS A 237 -2.08 -15.83 4.06
CA LYS A 237 -3.45 -16.38 4.16
C LYS A 237 -4.38 -15.51 5.01
N LYS A 238 -4.19 -14.19 4.93
CA LYS A 238 -4.99 -13.20 5.67
C LYS A 238 -6.10 -12.66 4.78
N ASP A 239 -7.24 -12.39 5.40
CA ASP A 239 -8.32 -11.64 4.76
C ASP A 239 -7.84 -10.22 4.43
N ILE A 240 -8.37 -9.64 3.35
CA ILE A 240 -7.99 -8.31 2.90
C ILE A 240 -9.13 -7.32 3.09
N TRP A 241 -8.82 -6.09 3.48
CA TRP A 241 -9.71 -4.94 3.41
C TRP A 241 -9.18 -3.93 2.41
N ILE A 242 -9.93 -3.75 1.33
CA ILE A 242 -9.58 -2.86 0.24
C ILE A 242 -10.54 -1.69 0.17
N ASN A 243 -9.98 -0.54 -0.17
CA ASN A 243 -10.72 0.69 -0.37
C ASN A 243 -10.61 1.09 -1.84
N ILE A 244 -11.74 1.31 -2.50
CA ILE A 244 -11.77 1.70 -3.91
C ILE A 244 -11.50 3.22 -4.02
N PRO A 245 -10.57 3.70 -4.87
CA PRO A 245 -10.39 5.13 -5.11
C PRO A 245 -11.72 5.81 -5.48
N HIS A 246 -12.02 6.96 -4.90
CA HIS A 246 -13.32 7.63 -5.09
C HIS A 246 -13.59 8.07 -6.53
N LYS A 247 -12.53 8.26 -7.32
CA LYS A 247 -12.60 8.61 -8.74
C LYS A 247 -12.61 7.41 -9.69
N ALA A 248 -12.42 6.20 -9.18
CA ALA A 248 -12.35 5.01 -10.02
C ALA A 248 -13.64 4.80 -10.82
N ASN A 249 -13.50 4.65 -12.14
CA ASN A 249 -14.62 4.34 -13.02
C ASN A 249 -15.00 2.85 -12.96
N ASP A 250 -16.13 2.49 -13.57
CA ASP A 250 -16.63 1.11 -13.54
C ASP A 250 -15.68 0.11 -14.17
N LEU A 251 -14.95 0.51 -15.22
CA LEU A 251 -13.96 -0.34 -15.88
C LEU A 251 -12.79 -0.67 -14.94
N TYR A 252 -12.30 0.31 -14.16
CA TYR A 252 -11.28 0.09 -13.14
C TYR A 252 -11.78 -0.93 -12.11
N ILE A 253 -12.99 -0.74 -11.59
CA ILE A 253 -13.58 -1.60 -10.55
C ILE A 253 -13.75 -3.03 -11.09
N TYR A 254 -14.25 -3.17 -12.32
CA TYR A 254 -14.40 -4.47 -12.98
C TYR A 254 -13.05 -5.18 -13.18
N GLN A 255 -12.02 -4.45 -13.63
CA GLN A 255 -10.69 -5.02 -13.81
C GLN A 255 -10.02 -5.39 -12.49
N LEU A 256 -10.26 -4.61 -11.42
CA LEU A 256 -9.81 -4.94 -10.07
C LEU A 256 -10.49 -6.22 -9.56
N ALA A 257 -11.82 -6.29 -9.67
CA ALA A 257 -12.58 -7.47 -9.27
C ALA A 257 -12.09 -8.71 -10.03
N THR A 258 -11.84 -8.58 -11.35
CA THR A 258 -11.36 -9.67 -12.20
C THR A 258 -9.96 -10.13 -11.78
N LEU A 259 -9.06 -9.18 -11.49
CA LEU A 259 -7.70 -9.48 -11.02
C LEU A 259 -7.73 -10.23 -9.69
N LEU A 260 -8.52 -9.76 -8.72
CA LEU A 260 -8.66 -10.40 -7.40
C LEU A 260 -9.29 -11.78 -7.52
N HIS A 261 -10.41 -11.91 -8.25
CA HIS A 261 -11.09 -13.20 -8.44
C HIS A 261 -10.15 -14.25 -9.04
N SER A 262 -9.33 -13.87 -10.02
CA SER A 262 -8.47 -14.80 -10.76
C SER A 262 -7.22 -15.23 -9.99
N ASN A 263 -6.73 -14.42 -9.05
CA ASN A 263 -5.39 -14.62 -8.46
C ASN A 263 -5.38 -14.69 -6.93
N LEU A 264 -6.43 -14.25 -6.25
CA LEU A 264 -6.51 -14.32 -4.79
C LEU A 264 -6.95 -15.72 -4.36
N ASP A 265 -6.26 -16.29 -3.38
CA ASP A 265 -6.57 -17.59 -2.82
C ASP A 265 -8.05 -17.68 -2.42
N SER A 266 -8.70 -18.77 -2.80
CA SER A 266 -10.13 -19.02 -2.56
C SER A 266 -10.51 -19.13 -1.08
N SER A 267 -9.58 -19.17 -0.13
CA SER A 267 -9.90 -19.09 1.29
C SER A 267 -9.98 -17.66 1.83
N ILE A 268 -9.51 -16.67 1.06
CA ILE A 268 -9.34 -15.29 1.52
C ILE A 268 -10.60 -14.47 1.27
N LYS A 269 -11.12 -13.82 2.32
CA LYS A 269 -12.24 -12.89 2.22
C LYS A 269 -11.77 -11.49 1.80
N VAL A 270 -12.66 -10.79 1.11
CA VAL A 270 -12.46 -9.42 0.63
C VAL A 270 -13.46 -8.50 1.30
N TYR A 271 -12.99 -7.72 2.27
CA TYR A 271 -13.69 -6.62 2.90
C TYR A 271 -13.63 -5.43 1.94
N LEU A 272 -14.77 -5.14 1.29
CA LEU A 272 -14.88 -4.21 0.17
C LEU A 272 -15.56 -2.94 0.63
N GLU A 273 -14.85 -1.82 0.54
CA GLU A 273 -15.32 -0.50 0.93
C GLU A 273 -15.09 0.53 -0.19
N TYR A 274 -16.07 1.38 -0.42
CA TYR A 274 -15.92 2.51 -1.35
C TYR A 274 -15.23 3.69 -0.66
N SER A 275 -14.06 4.09 -1.18
CA SER A 275 -13.24 5.19 -0.66
C SER A 275 -12.92 5.05 0.83
N ASN A 276 -12.50 6.13 1.48
CA ASN A 276 -12.33 6.24 2.92
C ASN A 276 -12.93 7.58 3.39
N GLU A 277 -13.66 7.56 4.51
CA GLU A 277 -14.18 8.74 5.21
C GLU A 277 -14.71 9.87 4.31
N VAL A 278 -15.51 9.54 3.29
CA VAL A 278 -16.13 10.57 2.42
C VAL A 278 -17.03 11.52 3.23
N TRP A 279 -17.51 11.09 4.39
CA TRP A 279 -18.24 11.94 5.33
C TRP A 279 -17.38 13.07 5.94
N ASN A 280 -16.05 12.94 5.94
CA ASN A 280 -15.12 13.87 6.58
C ASN A 280 -14.65 14.95 5.60
N ALA A 281 -15.11 16.18 5.81
CA ALA A 281 -14.79 17.33 4.96
C ALA A 281 -13.31 17.75 4.96
N ALA A 282 -12.47 17.20 5.85
CA ALA A 282 -11.03 17.40 5.80
C ALA A 282 -10.36 16.69 4.62
N PHE A 283 -11.00 15.65 4.07
CA PHE A 283 -10.48 14.94 2.90
C PHE A 283 -11.02 15.53 1.59
N PRO A 284 -10.17 15.69 0.56
CA PRO A 284 -10.60 16.25 -0.73
C PRO A 284 -11.71 15.42 -1.40
N GLN A 285 -11.73 14.10 -1.16
CA GLN A 285 -12.79 13.24 -1.71
C GLN A 285 -14.21 13.62 -1.23
N HIS A 286 -14.38 14.31 -0.10
CA HIS A 286 -15.70 14.78 0.37
C HIS A 286 -16.35 15.71 -0.64
N ALA A 287 -15.67 16.83 -0.93
CA ALA A 287 -16.17 17.86 -1.83
C ALA A 287 -16.32 17.31 -3.26
N GLU A 288 -15.36 16.49 -3.72
CA GLU A 288 -15.42 15.86 -5.04
C GLU A 288 -16.62 14.89 -5.17
N CYS A 289 -16.88 14.06 -4.16
CA CYS A 289 -18.06 13.19 -4.14
C CYS A 289 -19.38 13.98 -4.10
N ALA A 290 -19.43 15.10 -3.37
CA ALA A 290 -20.59 15.96 -3.37
C ALA A 290 -20.87 16.61 -4.75
N GLN A 291 -19.82 16.94 -5.51
CA GLN A 291 -19.92 17.43 -6.89
C GLN A 291 -20.37 16.33 -7.86
N MET A 292 -19.86 15.11 -7.69
CA MET A 292 -20.32 13.96 -8.48
C MET A 292 -21.81 13.66 -8.22
N ALA A 293 -22.26 13.68 -6.96
CA ALA A 293 -23.67 13.59 -6.62
C ALA A 293 -24.52 14.71 -7.23
N GLN A 294 -24.04 15.95 -7.20
CA GLN A 294 -24.74 17.07 -7.82
C GLN A 294 -24.89 16.86 -9.34
N SER A 295 -23.86 16.33 -10.00
CA SER A 295 -23.88 16.01 -11.44
C SER A 295 -24.88 14.90 -11.78
N LEU A 296 -25.19 14.02 -10.83
CA LEU A 296 -26.26 13.01 -10.91
C LEU A 296 -27.65 13.57 -10.55
N GLY A 297 -27.75 14.87 -10.23
CA GLY A 297 -29.01 15.53 -9.88
C GLY A 297 -29.42 15.36 -8.41
N TYR A 298 -28.53 14.87 -7.53
CA TYR A 298 -28.85 14.74 -6.12
C TYR A 298 -28.88 16.11 -5.43
N THR A 299 -29.96 16.37 -4.70
CA THR A 299 -30.21 17.62 -3.97
C THR A 299 -29.78 17.52 -2.50
N GLY A 300 -29.82 18.65 -1.78
CA GLY A 300 -29.37 18.76 -0.39
C GLY A 300 -28.07 19.55 -0.25
N PRO A 301 -27.64 19.90 0.97
CA PRO A 301 -26.33 20.52 1.23
C PRO A 301 -25.17 19.58 0.84
N GLU A 302 -23.95 20.14 0.78
CA GLU A 302 -22.76 19.42 0.31
C GLU A 302 -22.51 18.10 1.04
N TRP A 303 -22.54 18.12 2.37
CA TRP A 303 -22.33 16.92 3.19
C TRP A 303 -23.37 15.83 2.89
N GLU A 304 -24.63 16.19 2.67
CA GLU A 304 -25.70 15.23 2.37
C GLU A 304 -25.50 14.61 0.99
N ARG A 305 -25.08 15.42 0.00
CA ARG A 305 -24.73 14.94 -1.33
C ARG A 305 -23.54 13.98 -1.28
N ALA A 306 -22.52 14.27 -0.47
CA ALA A 306 -21.38 13.36 -0.27
C ALA A 306 -21.84 12.00 0.29
N TRP A 307 -22.75 11.98 1.26
CA TRP A 307 -23.29 10.74 1.84
C TRP A 307 -24.14 9.95 0.83
N LYS A 308 -25.03 10.64 0.09
CA LYS A 308 -25.81 10.04 -1.01
C LYS A 308 -24.91 9.43 -2.09
N TYR A 309 -23.84 10.13 -2.46
CA TYR A 309 -22.86 9.59 -3.41
C TYR A 309 -22.14 8.37 -2.87
N THR A 310 -21.75 8.40 -1.58
CA THR A 310 -21.07 7.29 -0.91
C THR A 310 -21.89 6.01 -0.99
N VAL A 311 -23.19 6.08 -0.68
CA VAL A 311 -24.06 4.89 -0.74
C VAL A 311 -24.31 4.44 -2.17
N LYS A 312 -24.53 5.37 -3.11
CA LYS A 312 -24.72 5.05 -4.53
C LYS A 312 -23.51 4.32 -5.09
N ARG A 313 -22.32 4.85 -4.80
CA ARG A 313 -21.09 4.30 -5.33
C ARG A 313 -20.66 3.01 -4.63
N SER A 314 -20.99 2.85 -3.34
CA SER A 314 -20.87 1.57 -2.65
C SER A 314 -21.75 0.50 -3.33
N ALA A 315 -23.02 0.82 -3.65
CA ALA A 315 -23.92 -0.10 -4.34
C ALA A 315 -23.39 -0.51 -5.73
N ASP A 316 -22.85 0.43 -6.50
CA ASP A 316 -22.24 0.13 -7.81
C ASP A 316 -21.02 -0.79 -7.68
N VAL A 317 -20.12 -0.47 -6.74
CA VAL A 317 -18.93 -1.29 -6.46
C VAL A 317 -19.33 -2.71 -6.07
N PHE A 318 -20.30 -2.86 -5.18
CA PHE A 318 -20.79 -4.17 -4.74
C PHE A 318 -21.37 -4.95 -5.91
N LYS A 319 -22.20 -4.32 -6.74
CA LYS A 319 -22.80 -4.96 -7.91
C LYS A 319 -21.75 -5.49 -8.89
N ILE A 320 -20.74 -4.66 -9.21
CA ILE A 320 -19.66 -5.06 -10.12
C ILE A 320 -18.86 -6.23 -9.55
N PHE A 321 -18.55 -6.21 -8.25
CA PHE A 321 -17.84 -7.31 -7.61
C PHE A 321 -18.69 -8.59 -7.54
N GLU A 322 -19.98 -8.50 -7.20
CA GLU A 322 -20.91 -9.64 -7.19
C GLU A 322 -21.01 -10.32 -8.56
N ASP A 323 -21.02 -9.53 -9.64
CA ASP A 323 -21.08 -10.04 -11.02
C ASP A 323 -19.81 -10.76 -11.44
N VAL A 324 -18.64 -10.36 -10.90
CA VAL A 324 -17.36 -10.99 -11.23
C VAL A 324 -17.06 -12.21 -10.35
N PHE A 325 -17.47 -12.16 -9.08
CA PHE A 325 -17.28 -13.25 -8.12
C PHE A 325 -18.45 -14.24 -8.13
N ASP A 326 -19.42 -14.11 -9.04
CA ASP A 326 -20.61 -14.97 -9.10
C ASP A 326 -21.34 -15.10 -7.74
N ASN A 327 -21.49 -13.98 -7.02
CA ASN A 327 -22.05 -13.92 -5.66
C ASN A 327 -21.32 -14.77 -4.60
N ASP A 328 -19.99 -14.89 -4.71
CA ASP A 328 -19.17 -15.56 -3.70
C ASP A 328 -19.31 -14.93 -2.31
N SER A 329 -19.55 -15.80 -1.30
CA SER A 329 -19.60 -15.46 0.13
C SER A 329 -18.30 -14.85 0.70
N ARG A 330 -17.20 -14.89 -0.05
CA ARG A 330 -15.94 -14.22 0.28
C ARG A 330 -16.04 -12.69 0.27
N LEU A 331 -17.01 -12.12 -0.44
CA LEU A 331 -17.21 -10.67 -0.48
C LEU A 331 -17.93 -10.19 0.78
N ILE A 332 -17.25 -9.39 1.58
CA ILE A 332 -17.81 -8.69 2.75
C ILE A 332 -17.98 -7.22 2.36
N LYS A 333 -19.21 -6.85 1.99
CA LYS A 333 -19.57 -5.52 1.50
C LYS A 333 -19.82 -4.55 2.66
N ILE A 334 -19.09 -3.43 2.69
CA ILE A 334 -19.06 -2.53 3.84
C ILE A 334 -19.53 -1.14 3.44
N ILE A 335 -20.55 -0.64 4.14
CA ILE A 335 -20.94 0.77 4.02
C ILE A 335 -20.08 1.58 5.00
N PRO A 336 -19.26 2.54 4.52
CA PRO A 336 -18.44 3.38 5.39
C PRO A 336 -19.27 4.46 6.07
N SER A 337 -19.08 4.62 7.37
CA SER A 337 -19.80 5.54 8.26
C SER A 337 -18.83 6.16 9.29
N GLN A 338 -19.39 6.91 10.23
CA GLN A 338 -18.71 7.53 11.36
C GLN A 338 -19.45 7.18 12.66
N ALA A 339 -18.68 6.95 13.72
CA ALA A 339 -19.15 6.84 15.08
C ALA A 339 -19.56 8.25 15.54
N THR A 340 -20.79 8.63 15.22
CA THR A 340 -21.44 9.83 15.74
C THR A 340 -22.23 9.50 17.00
N THR A 341 -22.42 10.47 17.89
CA THR A 341 -23.34 10.34 19.02
C THR A 341 -24.71 9.84 18.52
N ASN A 342 -25.16 8.70 19.07
CA ASN A 342 -26.42 8.01 18.73
C ASN A 342 -26.51 7.38 17.33
N GLY A 343 -25.39 7.15 16.63
CA GLY A 343 -25.39 6.39 15.37
C GLY A 343 -26.12 7.06 14.18
N TRP A 344 -26.53 8.33 14.33
CA TRP A 344 -27.38 9.04 13.37
C TRP A 344 -26.87 9.01 11.93
N LEU A 345 -25.57 9.19 11.70
CA LEU A 345 -25.02 9.12 10.34
C LEU A 345 -25.21 7.72 9.72
N SER A 346 -24.98 6.65 10.49
CA SER A 346 -25.19 5.28 10.03
C SER A 346 -26.64 5.04 9.63
N GLU A 347 -27.61 5.56 10.40
CA GLU A 347 -29.04 5.47 10.05
C GLU A 347 -29.35 6.19 8.72
N GLN A 348 -28.78 7.39 8.50
CA GLN A 348 -28.97 8.11 7.24
C GLN A 348 -28.39 7.33 6.06
N LEU A 349 -27.17 6.80 6.20
CA LEU A 349 -26.51 6.00 5.15
C LEU A 349 -27.30 4.72 4.83
N ILE A 350 -27.79 4.00 5.85
CA ILE A 350 -28.64 2.82 5.65
C ILE A 350 -29.95 3.21 4.96
N SER A 351 -30.59 4.31 5.38
CA SER A 351 -31.83 4.82 4.77
C SER A 351 -31.63 5.13 3.29
N TYR A 352 -30.55 5.81 2.92
CA TYR A 352 -30.23 6.06 1.51
C TYR A 352 -29.88 4.77 0.77
N PHE A 353 -29.13 3.83 1.38
CA PHE A 353 -28.78 2.56 0.75
C PHE A 353 -29.99 1.66 0.47
N ASN A 354 -31.04 1.76 1.29
CA ASN A 354 -32.32 1.07 1.07
C ASN A 354 -33.22 1.76 0.04
N ASN A 355 -32.87 2.97 -0.41
CA ASN A 355 -33.65 3.70 -1.40
C ASN A 355 -33.20 3.30 -2.83
N PRO A 356 -34.12 2.82 -3.69
CA PRO A 356 -33.80 2.42 -5.07
C PRO A 356 -33.20 3.53 -5.95
N LEU A 357 -33.34 4.80 -5.56
CA LEU A 357 -32.67 5.92 -6.25
C LEU A 357 -31.14 5.82 -6.16
N TYR A 358 -30.62 5.34 -5.03
CA TYR A 358 -29.18 5.20 -4.80
C TYR A 358 -28.71 3.75 -4.91
N ASN A 359 -29.59 2.77 -4.70
CA ASN A 359 -29.29 1.35 -4.87
C ASN A 359 -30.29 0.71 -5.85
N PRO A 360 -30.19 1.03 -7.17
CA PRO A 360 -31.18 0.59 -8.15
C PRO A 360 -31.19 -0.93 -8.38
N HIS A 361 -30.11 -1.62 -8.04
CA HIS A 361 -30.00 -3.07 -8.16
C HIS A 361 -30.38 -3.82 -6.87
N GLY A 362 -30.68 -3.11 -5.78
CA GLY A 362 -31.06 -3.73 -4.50
C GLY A 362 -29.97 -4.63 -3.90
N VAL A 363 -28.69 -4.32 -4.15
CA VAL A 363 -27.58 -5.09 -3.58
C VAL A 363 -27.56 -4.94 -2.06
N SER A 364 -27.16 -6.00 -1.34
CA SER A 364 -27.08 -5.98 0.13
C SER A 364 -25.71 -5.49 0.62
N ALA A 365 -25.62 -5.12 1.89
CA ALA A 365 -24.35 -4.92 2.59
C ALA A 365 -24.23 -5.93 3.75
N ASN A 366 -23.01 -6.26 4.15
CA ASN A 366 -22.73 -7.21 5.24
C ASN A 366 -22.37 -6.52 6.55
N ALA A 367 -21.82 -5.32 6.50
CA ALA A 367 -21.34 -4.60 7.67
C ALA A 367 -21.31 -3.08 7.47
N LEU A 368 -21.16 -2.37 8.59
CA LEU A 368 -20.83 -0.95 8.66
C LEU A 368 -19.42 -0.80 9.23
N SER A 369 -18.63 0.14 8.70
CA SER A 369 -17.39 0.60 9.33
C SER A 369 -17.62 1.99 9.92
N ILE A 370 -17.37 2.16 11.22
CA ILE A 370 -17.77 3.38 11.95
C ILE A 370 -16.58 4.23 12.42
N ALA A 371 -15.33 3.84 12.13
CA ALA A 371 -14.12 4.59 12.50
C ALA A 371 -14.13 5.20 13.94
N PRO A 372 -14.35 4.41 15.01
CA PRO A 372 -14.27 4.91 16.36
C PRO A 372 -12.81 5.07 16.77
N TYR A 373 -12.49 6.17 17.45
CA TYR A 373 -11.15 6.42 17.98
C TYR A 373 -11.13 6.22 19.50
N PHE A 374 -10.01 5.72 20.01
CA PHE A 374 -9.72 5.61 21.43
C PHE A 374 -8.40 6.31 21.73
N ALA A 375 -8.10 6.52 23.01
CA ALA A 375 -6.90 7.17 23.52
C ALA A 375 -6.70 8.65 23.15
N GLY A 376 -7.63 9.29 22.42
CA GLY A 376 -7.52 10.68 22.00
C GLY A 376 -7.28 11.68 23.16
N ASN A 377 -7.87 11.40 24.33
CA ASN A 377 -7.74 12.25 25.51
C ASN A 377 -6.54 11.90 26.40
N VAL A 378 -5.81 10.81 26.11
CA VAL A 378 -4.73 10.34 27.00
C VAL A 378 -3.61 11.38 27.07
N ALA A 379 -3.24 11.99 25.94
CA ALA A 379 -2.24 13.05 25.91
C ALA A 379 -2.69 14.28 26.73
N ASP A 380 -3.95 14.69 26.58
CA ASP A 380 -4.51 15.83 27.32
C ASP A 380 -4.57 15.54 28.82
N GLN A 381 -4.92 14.32 29.23
CA GLN A 381 -4.89 13.87 30.63
C GLN A 381 -3.47 13.93 31.20
N ILE A 382 -2.46 13.49 30.44
CA ILE A 382 -1.05 13.53 30.88
C ILE A 382 -0.61 14.98 31.16
N VAL A 383 -1.02 15.91 30.30
CA VAL A 383 -0.75 17.35 30.48
C VAL A 383 -1.52 17.91 31.68
N SER A 384 -2.83 17.63 31.75
CA SER A 384 -3.72 18.09 32.83
C SER A 384 -3.30 17.60 34.21
N ASP A 385 -2.82 16.36 34.31
CA ASP A 385 -2.34 15.75 35.56
C ASP A 385 -0.94 16.24 35.96
N GLY A 386 -0.25 17.00 35.10
CA GLY A 386 1.10 17.49 35.35
C GLY A 386 2.17 16.40 35.36
N VAL A 387 1.93 15.27 34.68
CA VAL A 387 2.82 14.08 34.71
C VAL A 387 3.67 13.91 33.45
N VAL A 388 3.69 14.88 32.54
CA VAL A 388 4.46 14.83 31.27
C VAL A 388 5.92 14.37 31.47
N ASN A 389 6.58 14.86 32.52
CA ASN A 389 8.00 14.58 32.78
C ASN A 389 8.26 13.35 33.66
N SER A 390 7.21 12.70 34.20
CA SER A 390 7.33 11.61 35.16
C SER A 390 6.55 10.35 34.78
N ILE A 391 5.66 10.44 33.78
CA ILE A 391 4.85 9.31 33.35
C ILE A 391 5.71 8.21 32.74
N THR A 392 5.38 6.96 33.06
CA THR A 392 6.04 5.78 32.51
C THR A 392 5.29 5.25 31.29
N THR A 393 5.98 4.50 30.42
CA THR A 393 5.34 3.78 29.31
C THR A 393 4.21 2.87 29.80
N ALA A 394 4.37 2.23 30.96
CA ALA A 394 3.35 1.36 31.55
C ALA A 394 2.07 2.13 31.94
N GLU A 395 2.21 3.32 32.50
CA GLU A 395 1.07 4.18 32.85
C GLU A 395 0.35 4.69 31.59
N ILE A 396 1.09 5.07 30.53
CA ILE A 396 0.50 5.44 29.24
C ILE A 396 -0.34 4.28 28.69
N ILE A 397 0.21 3.05 28.70
CA ILE A 397 -0.50 1.86 28.23
C ILE A 397 -1.79 1.62 29.04
N THR A 398 -1.73 1.74 30.38
CA THR A 398 -2.90 1.60 31.24
C THR A 398 -3.99 2.62 30.90
N ARG A 399 -3.62 3.90 30.71
CA ARG A 399 -4.57 4.96 30.30
C ARG A 399 -5.20 4.68 28.94
N MET A 400 -4.40 4.21 27.97
CA MET A 400 -4.91 3.79 26.66
C MET A 400 -5.88 2.61 26.74
N GLN A 401 -5.59 1.61 27.58
CA GLN A 401 -6.47 0.46 27.81
C GLN A 401 -7.83 0.87 28.41
N ASN A 402 -7.83 1.81 29.35
CA ASN A 402 -9.06 2.36 29.91
C ASN A 402 -9.86 3.10 28.84
N SER A 403 -9.22 3.96 28.05
CA SER A 403 -9.89 4.68 26.97
C SER A 403 -10.45 3.75 25.89
N LEU A 404 -9.79 2.62 25.61
CA LEU A 404 -10.33 1.59 24.71
C LEU A 404 -11.64 0.99 25.24
N THR A 405 -11.73 0.76 26.54
CA THR A 405 -12.94 0.23 27.19
C THR A 405 -14.11 1.21 27.10
N GLU A 406 -13.83 2.50 27.27
CA GLU A 406 -14.81 3.58 27.08
C GLU A 406 -15.31 3.64 25.64
N ALA A 407 -14.39 3.64 24.67
CA ALA A 407 -14.73 3.63 23.25
C ALA A 407 -15.56 2.40 22.88
N PHE A 408 -15.22 1.22 23.42
CA PHE A 408 -15.97 -0.01 23.20
C PHE A 408 -17.39 0.03 23.78
N SER A 409 -17.53 0.60 24.98
CA SER A 409 -18.84 0.78 25.61
C SER A 409 -19.73 1.74 24.80
N ALA A 410 -19.15 2.82 24.27
CA ALA A 410 -19.86 3.74 23.38
C ALA A 410 -20.29 3.05 22.08
N MET A 411 -19.44 2.19 21.50
CA MET A 411 -19.81 1.42 20.30
C MET A 411 -20.98 0.46 20.52
N ILE A 412 -21.10 -0.17 21.69
CA ILE A 412 -22.21 -1.12 21.99
C ILE A 412 -23.52 -0.38 22.31
N ALA A 413 -23.43 0.83 22.86
CA ALA A 413 -24.60 1.64 23.17
C ALA A 413 -25.29 2.22 21.91
N HIS A 414 -24.75 1.97 20.73
CA HIS A 414 -25.20 2.43 19.42
C HIS A 414 -25.49 1.21 18.52
#